data_AF-A0A7C5TBL0-F1
#
_entry.id   AF-A0A7C5TBL0-F1
#
_cell.length_a   1.000
_cell.length_b   1.000
_cell.length_c   1.000
_cell.angle_alpha   90.00
_cell.angle_beta   90.00
_cell.angle_gamma   90.00
#
_symmetry.space_group_name_H-M   'P 1'
#
loop_
_entity.id
_entity.type
_entity.pdbx_description
1 polymer ?
#
loop_
_entity_poly.entity_id
_entity_poly.type
_entity_poly.pdbx_seq_one_letter_code
_entity_poly.pdbx_strand_id
1 'polypeptide(L)'
;MRGSGKPNYMLVPSAIFATVLLGFYLSHRIFPGPEMVFLFLFVYASYVGNRNHFLRTFTPFVVSFLSYEALNRLVDSVPRYIHVYEPIAADLWIFGTVPTVVLQQFRMPILDFVGAAFYSVHLIAPTVFAFILWRYKPEHYRKYTVAFTVCTYSALLTFLVFPVAPPWYGLNATRV
;
A
#
# COMPACT_ATOMS: atom_id res chain seq x y z
N MET A 1 -13.80 -24.22 -19.36
CA MET A 1 -15.26 -24.12 -19.16
C MET A 1 -15.67 -22.68 -19.45
N ARG A 2 -16.36 -22.46 -20.58
CA ARG A 2 -16.71 -21.15 -21.14
C ARG A 2 -18.03 -20.70 -20.50
N GLY A 3 -17.98 -19.70 -19.62
CA GLY A 3 -19.13 -19.15 -18.92
C GLY A 3 -20.13 -18.50 -19.87
N SER A 4 -21.41 -18.69 -19.56
CA SER A 4 -22.58 -18.34 -20.37
C SER A 4 -22.68 -16.87 -20.79
N GLY A 5 -23.16 -16.65 -22.01
CA GLY A 5 -23.32 -15.34 -22.66
C GLY A 5 -24.49 -14.51 -22.13
N LYS A 6 -24.46 -14.13 -20.85
CA LYS A 6 -25.24 -12.98 -20.37
C LYS A 6 -24.39 -11.71 -20.53
N PRO A 7 -24.89 -10.63 -21.14
CA PRO A 7 -24.13 -9.39 -21.27
C PRO A 7 -23.73 -8.90 -19.88
N ASN A 8 -22.43 -8.72 -19.65
CA ASN A 8 -21.94 -8.26 -18.36
C ASN A 8 -22.05 -6.73 -18.31
N TYR A 9 -23.21 -6.24 -17.87
CA TYR A 9 -23.54 -4.80 -17.82
C TYR A 9 -22.54 -3.98 -16.97
N MET A 10 -21.78 -4.61 -16.07
CA MET A 10 -20.76 -3.98 -15.24
C MET A 10 -19.37 -3.90 -15.89
N LEU A 11 -19.12 -4.66 -16.96
CA LEU A 11 -17.81 -4.69 -17.63
C LEU A 11 -17.54 -3.36 -18.36
N VAL A 12 -18.52 -2.86 -19.10
CA VAL A 12 -18.36 -1.64 -19.91
C VAL A 12 -18.10 -0.41 -19.03
N PRO A 13 -18.90 -0.12 -17.97
CA PRO A 13 -18.63 1.02 -17.10
C PRO A 13 -17.29 0.90 -16.35
N SER A 14 -16.92 -0.29 -15.86
CA SER A 14 -15.65 -0.48 -15.15
C SER A 14 -14.43 -0.36 -16.05
N ALA A 15 -14.51 -0.82 -17.30
CA ALA A 15 -13.46 -0.63 -18.30
C ALA A 15 -13.29 0.84 -18.71
N ILE A 16 -14.40 1.56 -18.89
CA ILE A 16 -14.38 3.02 -19.15
C ILE A 16 -13.72 3.73 -17.98
N PHE A 17 -14.16 3.45 -16.75
CA PHE A 17 -13.59 4.05 -15.55
C PHE A 17 -12.09 3.78 -15.43
N ALA A 18 -11.66 2.52 -15.59
CA ALA A 18 -10.24 2.16 -15.57
C ALA A 18 -9.42 2.91 -16.64
N THR A 19 -9.99 3.13 -17.84
CA THR A 19 -9.32 3.86 -18.92
C THR A 19 -9.17 5.34 -18.61
N VAL A 20 -10.24 5.99 -18.11
CA VAL A 20 -10.21 7.40 -17.71
C VAL A 20 -9.20 7.61 -16.59
N LEU A 21 -9.21 6.73 -15.60
CA LEU A 21 -8.37 6.82 -14.41
C LEU A 21 -6.89 6.54 -14.77
N LEU A 22 -6.63 5.60 -15.67
CA LEU A 22 -5.30 5.40 -16.28
C LEU A 22 -4.80 6.65 -17.00
N GLY A 23 -5.65 7.27 -17.83
CA GLY A 23 -5.32 8.51 -18.52
C GLY A 23 -4.99 9.65 -17.54
N PHE A 24 -5.74 9.75 -16.44
CA PHE A 24 -5.49 10.73 -15.38
C PHE A 24 -4.12 10.52 -14.71
N TYR A 25 -3.78 9.28 -14.32
CA TYR A 25 -2.48 8.95 -13.73
C TYR A 25 -1.32 9.25 -14.68
N LEU A 26 -1.45 8.89 -15.96
CA LEU A 26 -0.43 9.16 -16.97
C LEU A 26 -0.23 10.67 -17.19
N SER A 27 -1.32 11.44 -17.23
CA SER A 27 -1.28 12.90 -17.41
C SER A 27 -0.62 13.60 -16.23
N HIS A 28 -0.94 13.21 -15.00
CA HIS A 28 -0.41 13.83 -13.78
C HIS A 28 0.90 13.20 -13.29
N ARG A 29 1.42 12.18 -13.99
CA ARG A 29 2.59 11.38 -13.60
C ARG A 29 2.52 10.84 -12.17
N ILE A 30 1.31 10.49 -11.74
CA ILE A 30 1.06 9.91 -10.42
C ILE A 30 1.24 8.39 -10.53
N PHE A 31 1.96 7.79 -9.58
CA PHE A 31 2.14 6.35 -9.54
C PHE A 31 0.83 5.64 -9.15
N PRO A 32 0.42 4.57 -9.86
CA PRO A 32 -0.85 3.90 -9.58
C PRO A 32 -0.82 3.25 -8.21
N GLY A 33 -1.85 3.52 -7.41
CA GLY A 33 -2.04 2.87 -6.13
C GLY A 33 -2.71 1.49 -6.24
N PRO A 34 -2.90 0.81 -5.09
CA PRO A 34 -3.62 -0.45 -5.00
C PRO A 34 -4.99 -0.43 -5.69
N GLU A 35 -5.70 0.70 -5.64
CA GLU A 35 -7.01 0.95 -6.24
C GLU A 35 -7.05 0.64 -7.75
N MET A 36 -6.00 1.01 -8.49
CA MET A 36 -5.88 0.69 -9.92
C MET A 36 -5.72 -0.81 -10.15
N VAL A 37 -4.91 -1.46 -9.32
CA VAL A 37 -4.71 -2.90 -9.39
C VAL A 37 -6.05 -3.60 -9.15
N PHE A 38 -6.80 -3.21 -8.12
CA PHE A 38 -8.15 -3.74 -7.86
C PHE A 38 -9.10 -3.54 -9.04
N LEU A 39 -9.12 -2.35 -9.66
CA LEU A 39 -9.96 -2.07 -10.82
C LEU A 39 -9.62 -2.98 -12.01
N PHE A 40 -8.34 -3.16 -12.34
CA PHE A 40 -7.94 -4.07 -13.41
C PHE A 40 -8.29 -5.53 -13.11
N LEU A 41 -8.09 -5.97 -11.87
CA LEU A 41 -8.49 -7.32 -11.43
C LEU A 41 -10.00 -7.51 -11.49
N PHE A 42 -10.78 -6.48 -11.16
CA PHE A 42 -12.23 -6.51 -11.24
C PHE A 42 -12.74 -6.56 -12.69
N VAL A 43 -12.13 -5.77 -13.58
CA VAL A 43 -12.41 -5.83 -15.03
C VAL A 43 -12.08 -7.23 -15.57
N TYR A 44 -10.94 -7.80 -15.19
CA TYR A 44 -10.55 -9.16 -15.56
C TYR A 44 -11.54 -10.22 -15.03
N ALA A 45 -11.90 -10.17 -13.74
CA ALA A 45 -12.87 -11.10 -13.15
C ALA A 45 -14.26 -10.98 -13.79
N SER A 46 -14.64 -9.77 -14.20
CA SER A 46 -15.86 -9.49 -14.96
C SER A 46 -15.79 -10.08 -16.37
N TYR A 47 -14.65 -9.98 -17.05
CA TYR A 47 -14.44 -10.59 -18.37
C TYR A 47 -14.52 -12.13 -18.32
N VAL A 48 -13.94 -12.75 -17.29
CA VAL A 48 -13.97 -14.22 -17.10
C VAL A 48 -15.35 -14.74 -16.64
N GLY A 49 -16.25 -13.84 -16.22
CA GLY A 49 -17.60 -14.20 -15.74
C GLY A 49 -17.65 -14.65 -14.28
N ASN A 50 -16.57 -14.47 -13.50
CA ASN A 50 -16.48 -14.91 -12.11
C ASN A 50 -16.60 -13.75 -11.10
N ARG A 51 -17.24 -12.64 -11.49
CA ARG A 51 -17.33 -11.39 -10.70
C ARG A 51 -17.89 -11.59 -9.30
N ASN A 52 -19.02 -12.29 -9.16
CA ASN A 52 -19.70 -12.41 -7.86
C ASN A 52 -18.86 -13.23 -6.86
N HIS A 53 -18.17 -14.27 -7.33
CA HIS A 53 -17.23 -15.01 -6.51
C HIS A 53 -16.01 -14.15 -6.17
N PHE A 54 -15.44 -13.45 -7.16
CA PHE A 54 -14.32 -12.54 -6.94
C PHE A 54 -14.66 -11.53 -5.86
N LEU A 55 -15.77 -10.80 -6.00
CA LEU A 55 -16.22 -9.84 -4.99
C LEU A 55 -16.36 -10.51 -3.61
N ARG A 56 -17.16 -11.56 -3.47
CA ARG A 56 -17.40 -12.20 -2.16
C ARG A 56 -16.13 -12.66 -1.46
N THR A 57 -15.17 -13.20 -2.20
CA THR A 57 -13.93 -13.72 -1.62
C THR A 57 -12.86 -12.65 -1.44
N PHE A 58 -12.83 -11.64 -2.32
CA PHE A 58 -11.87 -10.54 -2.26
C PHE A 58 -12.29 -9.41 -1.30
N THR A 59 -13.59 -9.33 -0.96
CA THR A 59 -14.15 -8.34 -0.03
C THR A 59 -13.36 -8.21 1.27
N PRO A 60 -12.98 -9.28 2.00
CA PRO A 60 -12.24 -9.12 3.25
C PRO A 60 -10.91 -8.37 3.09
N PHE A 61 -10.22 -8.57 1.97
CA PHE A 61 -8.96 -7.87 1.67
C PHE A 61 -9.23 -6.40 1.32
N VAL A 62 -10.22 -6.13 0.46
CA VAL A 62 -10.64 -4.75 0.11
C VAL A 62 -11.11 -3.98 1.33
N VAL A 63 -11.95 -4.59 2.17
CA VAL A 63 -12.46 -3.97 3.40
C VAL A 63 -11.30 -3.65 4.33
N SER A 64 -10.40 -4.60 4.60
CA SER A 64 -9.22 -4.37 5.46
C SER A 64 -8.35 -3.21 4.96
N PHE A 65 -8.21 -3.09 3.64
CA PHE A 65 -7.45 -2.01 3.02
C PHE A 65 -8.14 -0.66 3.21
N LEU A 66 -9.42 -0.55 2.84
CA LEU A 66 -10.19 0.71 2.97
C LEU A 66 -10.32 1.16 4.42
N SER A 67 -10.52 0.23 5.35
CA SER A 67 -10.60 0.54 6.77
C SER A 67 -9.26 1.03 7.33
N TYR A 68 -8.14 0.44 6.90
CA TYR A 68 -6.82 0.98 7.24
C TYR A 68 -6.64 2.40 6.69
N GLU A 69 -6.97 2.64 5.42
CA GLU A 69 -6.80 3.94 4.79
C GLU A 69 -7.65 5.03 5.49
N ALA A 70 -8.89 4.69 5.86
CA ALA A 70 -9.75 5.57 6.64
C ALA A 70 -9.18 5.86 8.03
N LEU A 71 -8.72 4.82 8.73
CA LEU A 71 -8.12 4.98 10.06
C LEU A 71 -6.80 5.75 10.02
N ASN A 72 -5.96 5.53 9.02
CA ASN A 72 -4.68 6.23 8.88
C ASN A 72 -4.92 7.74 8.72
N ARG A 73 -5.91 8.14 7.91
CA ARG A 73 -6.32 9.55 7.81
C ARG A 73 -6.82 10.13 9.14
N LEU A 74 -7.56 9.34 9.93
CA LEU A 74 -7.99 9.75 11.25
C LEU A 74 -6.81 9.89 12.22
N VAL A 75 -5.86 8.97 12.17
CA VAL A 75 -4.62 9.05 12.96
C VAL A 75 -3.93 10.38 12.67
N ASP A 76 -3.72 10.74 11.41
CA ASP A 76 -3.07 12.01 11.03
C ASP A 76 -3.81 13.27 11.53
N SER A 77 -5.12 13.20 11.76
CA SER A 77 -5.94 14.33 12.21
C SER A 77 -5.88 14.62 13.72
N VAL A 78 -5.37 13.69 14.52
CA VAL A 78 -5.34 13.82 15.99
C VAL A 78 -4.01 14.46 16.42
N PRO A 79 -4.04 15.62 17.10
CA PRO A 79 -2.82 16.26 17.62
C PRO A 79 -2.12 15.35 18.63
N ARG A 80 -0.82 15.12 18.45
CA ARG A 80 -0.01 14.26 19.33
C ARG A 80 1.38 14.83 19.52
N TYR A 81 2.00 14.45 20.64
CA TYR A 81 3.43 14.65 20.87
C TYR A 81 4.21 13.71 19.95
N ILE A 82 5.16 14.25 19.19
CA ILE A 82 5.95 13.51 18.22
C ILE A 82 7.31 13.19 18.84
N HIS A 83 7.71 11.92 18.81
CA HIS A 83 9.01 11.46 19.30
C HIS A 83 10.09 11.75 18.26
N VAL A 84 11.04 12.60 18.62
CA VAL A 84 12.10 13.10 17.72
C VAL A 84 13.47 12.60 18.17
N TYR A 85 13.73 12.67 19.48
CA TYR A 85 15.06 12.46 20.03
C TYR A 85 15.33 10.99 20.35
N GLU A 86 14.31 10.28 20.82
CA GLU A 86 14.38 8.89 21.26
C GLU A 86 14.91 7.94 20.16
N PRO A 87 14.45 8.04 18.89
CA PRO A 87 15.00 7.22 17.81
C PRO A 87 16.47 7.55 17.49
N ILE A 88 16.85 8.82 17.54
CA ILE A 88 18.23 9.26 17.26
C ILE A 88 19.18 8.77 18.36
N ALA A 89 18.76 8.88 19.62
CA ALA A 89 19.51 8.39 20.76
C ALA A 89 19.69 6.86 20.69
N ALA A 90 18.66 6.13 20.26
CA ALA A 90 18.75 4.68 20.05
C ALA A 90 19.76 4.34 18.93
N ASP A 91 19.71 5.04 17.79
CA ASP A 91 20.67 4.86 16.70
C ASP A 91 22.11 5.10 17.17
N LEU A 92 22.36 6.21 17.88
CA LEU A 92 23.67 6.53 18.43
C LEU A 92 24.14 5.49 19.46
N TRP A 93 23.23 4.96 20.27
CA TRP A 93 23.56 3.93 21.27
C TRP A 93 23.94 2.59 20.63
N ILE A 94 23.24 2.19 19.56
CA ILE A 94 23.47 0.89 18.88
C ILE A 94 24.66 0.98 17.91
N PHE A 95 24.74 2.04 17.12
CA PHE A 95 25.68 2.14 15.98
C PHE A 95 26.80 3.16 16.18
N GLY A 96 26.78 3.92 17.28
CA GLY A 96 27.71 5.05 17.51
C GLY A 96 27.52 6.23 16.55
N THR A 97 26.62 6.10 15.58
CA THR A 97 26.34 7.05 14.50
C THR A 97 24.87 6.96 14.14
N VAL A 98 24.34 7.91 13.37
CA VAL A 98 22.98 7.83 12.82
C VAL A 98 23.07 7.20 11.42
N PRO A 99 22.69 5.92 11.22
CA PRO A 99 22.96 5.20 9.97
C PRO A 99 22.35 5.88 8.75
N THR A 100 21.17 6.49 8.90
CA THR A 100 20.49 7.21 7.81
C THR A 100 21.30 8.42 7.32
N VAL A 101 22.03 9.11 8.20
CA VAL A 101 22.92 10.22 7.82
C VAL A 101 24.17 9.71 7.11
N VAL A 102 24.74 8.59 7.57
CA VAL A 102 25.90 7.97 6.91
C VAL A 102 25.51 7.49 5.50
N LEU A 103 24.37 6.80 5.36
CA LEU A 103 23.87 6.33 4.07
C LEU A 103 23.59 7.49 3.09
N GLN A 104 23.15 8.64 3.59
CA GLN A 104 22.94 9.83 2.75
C GLN A 104 24.24 10.33 2.09
N GLN A 105 25.41 10.10 2.69
CA GLN A 105 26.70 10.48 2.09
C GLN A 105 27.01 9.67 0.82
N PHE A 106 26.40 8.49 0.67
CA PHE A 106 26.55 7.62 -0.50
C PHE A 106 25.39 7.77 -1.51
N ARG A 107 24.51 8.76 -1.31
CA ARG A 107 23.36 8.98 -2.21
C ARG A 107 23.84 9.31 -3.62
N MET A 108 23.25 8.62 -4.60
CA MET A 108 23.43 8.88 -6.03
C MET A 108 22.06 9.04 -6.68
N PRO A 109 21.92 9.86 -7.75
CA PRO A 109 20.63 10.04 -8.43
C PRO A 109 19.97 8.71 -8.84
N ILE A 110 20.76 7.72 -9.26
CA ILE A 110 20.24 6.39 -9.61
C ILE A 110 19.59 5.66 -8.41
N LEU A 111 20.12 5.85 -7.20
CA LEU A 111 19.56 5.25 -5.99
C LEU A 111 18.21 5.86 -5.63
N ASP A 112 17.97 7.13 -5.98
CA ASP A 112 16.65 7.75 -5.79
C ASP A 112 15.60 7.07 -6.68
N PHE A 113 15.94 6.80 -7.94
CA PHE A 113 15.06 6.09 -8.87
C PHE A 113 14.82 4.64 -8.44
N VAL A 114 15.88 3.93 -8.06
CA VAL A 114 15.77 2.54 -7.59
C VAL A 114 14.97 2.47 -6.29
N GLY A 115 15.21 3.38 -5.34
CA GLY A 115 14.47 3.47 -4.09
C GLY A 115 12.99 3.78 -4.32
N ALA A 116 12.69 4.73 -5.21
CA ALA A 116 11.31 5.04 -5.60
C ALA A 116 10.63 3.83 -6.25
N ALA A 117 11.30 3.15 -7.19
CA ALA A 117 10.76 1.96 -7.84
C ALA A 117 10.52 0.81 -6.84
N PHE A 118 11.46 0.57 -5.93
CA PHE A 118 11.33 -0.44 -4.89
C PHE A 118 10.19 -0.11 -3.91
N TYR A 119 10.09 1.15 -3.48
CA TYR A 119 8.98 1.62 -2.65
C TYR A 119 7.63 1.46 -3.36
N SER A 120 7.57 1.79 -4.65
CA SER A 120 6.39 1.59 -5.48
C SER A 120 5.91 0.14 -5.54
N VAL A 121 6.81 -0.84 -5.48
CA VAL A 121 6.44 -2.27 -5.42
C VAL A 121 5.61 -2.57 -4.17
N HIS A 122 5.89 -1.91 -3.04
CA HIS A 122 5.11 -2.08 -1.81
C HIS A 122 3.61 -1.75 -2.01
N LEU A 123 3.29 -0.82 -2.90
CA LEU A 123 1.90 -0.42 -3.19
C LEU A 123 1.16 -1.48 -4.03
N ILE A 124 1.87 -2.23 -4.87
CA ILE A 124 1.25 -3.14 -5.84
C ILE A 124 1.32 -4.59 -5.37
N ALA A 125 2.45 -5.00 -4.78
CA ALA A 125 2.77 -6.38 -4.48
C ALA A 125 1.75 -7.06 -3.55
N PRO A 126 1.26 -6.44 -2.45
CA PRO A 126 0.31 -7.11 -1.57
C PRO A 126 -1.02 -7.46 -2.27
N THR A 127 -1.50 -6.57 -3.14
CA THR A 127 -2.75 -6.77 -3.89
C THR A 127 -2.60 -7.81 -4.98
N VAL A 128 -1.50 -7.77 -5.73
CA VAL A 128 -1.19 -8.78 -6.76
C VAL A 128 -0.99 -10.15 -6.11
N PHE A 129 -0.29 -10.23 -4.97
CA PHE A 129 -0.09 -11.48 -4.26
C PHE A 129 -1.39 -12.04 -3.68
N ALA A 130 -2.27 -11.19 -3.13
CA ALA A 130 -3.62 -11.58 -2.72
C ALA A 130 -4.39 -12.22 -3.89
N PHE A 131 -4.29 -11.62 -5.08
CA PHE A 131 -4.93 -12.12 -6.28
C PHE A 131 -4.37 -13.46 -6.76
N ILE A 132 -3.05 -13.62 -6.76
CA ILE A 132 -2.38 -14.87 -7.10
C ILE A 132 -2.84 -15.99 -6.15
N LEU A 133 -2.86 -15.73 -4.84
CA LEU A 133 -3.35 -16.70 -3.87
C LEU A 133 -4.83 -17.03 -4.09
N TRP A 134 -5.68 -16.01 -4.27
CA TRP A 134 -7.09 -16.23 -4.56
C TRP A 134 -7.30 -17.12 -5.81
N ARG A 135 -6.51 -16.90 -6.86
CA ARG A 135 -6.68 -17.56 -8.17
C ARG A 135 -6.10 -18.98 -8.23
N TYR A 136 -4.96 -19.20 -7.58
CA TYR A 136 -4.15 -20.42 -7.75
C TYR A 136 -4.01 -21.24 -6.48
N LYS A 137 -4.14 -20.63 -5.30
CA LYS A 137 -3.93 -21.24 -3.97
C LYS A 137 -4.97 -20.76 -2.95
N PRO A 138 -6.28 -20.94 -3.22
CA PRO A 138 -7.36 -20.38 -2.40
C PRO A 138 -7.31 -20.85 -0.93
N GLU A 139 -6.71 -22.01 -0.66
CA GLU A 139 -6.45 -22.54 0.68
C GLU A 139 -5.54 -21.63 1.53
N HIS A 140 -4.65 -20.87 0.89
CA HIS A 140 -3.73 -19.93 1.55
C HIS A 140 -4.25 -18.50 1.57
N TYR A 141 -5.19 -18.16 0.68
CA TYR A 141 -5.73 -16.80 0.57
C TYR A 141 -6.22 -16.26 1.92
N ARG A 142 -7.05 -17.03 2.66
CA ARG A 142 -7.57 -16.58 3.96
C ARG A 142 -6.46 -16.33 4.99
N LYS A 143 -5.44 -17.21 5.02
CA LYS A 143 -4.30 -17.06 5.94
C LYS A 143 -3.52 -15.79 5.62
N TYR A 144 -3.29 -15.54 4.34
CA TYR A 144 -2.64 -14.32 3.88
C TYR A 144 -3.45 -13.07 4.22
N THR A 145 -4.76 -13.04 3.92
CA THR A 145 -5.59 -11.87 4.24
C THR A 145 -5.56 -11.56 5.72
N VAL A 146 -5.67 -12.57 6.59
CA VAL A 146 -5.58 -12.37 8.04
C VAL A 146 -4.19 -11.85 8.45
N ALA A 147 -3.12 -12.46 7.96
CA ALA A 147 -1.76 -12.02 8.27
C ALA A 147 -1.50 -10.58 7.79
N PHE A 148 -1.96 -10.24 6.59
CA PHE A 148 -1.88 -8.89 6.03
C PHE A 148 -2.66 -7.90 6.90
N THR A 149 -3.90 -8.21 7.26
CA THR A 149 -4.71 -7.37 8.15
C THR A 149 -4.03 -7.18 9.50
N VAL A 150 -3.59 -8.25 10.15
CA VAL A 150 -2.89 -8.14 11.44
C VAL A 150 -1.64 -7.27 11.31
N CYS A 151 -0.79 -7.51 10.30
CA CYS A 151 0.42 -6.72 10.09
C CYS A 151 0.12 -5.23 9.89
N THR A 152 -0.83 -4.90 9.01
CA THR A 152 -1.19 -3.52 8.67
C THR A 152 -1.78 -2.78 9.88
N TYR A 153 -2.64 -3.46 10.65
CA TYR A 153 -3.24 -2.87 11.85
C TYR A 153 -2.25 -2.78 13.02
N SER A 154 -1.32 -3.74 13.16
CA SER A 154 -0.22 -3.63 14.11
C SER A 154 0.65 -2.42 13.80
N ALA A 155 1.00 -2.21 12.52
CA ALA A 155 1.75 -1.01 12.11
C ALA A 155 1.00 0.28 12.44
N LEU A 156 -0.31 0.34 12.13
CA LEU A 156 -1.16 1.48 12.49
C LEU A 156 -1.15 1.75 14.00
N LEU A 157 -1.31 0.71 14.82
CA LEU A 157 -1.28 0.82 16.28
C LEU A 157 0.10 1.30 16.78
N THR A 158 1.19 0.82 16.19
CA THR A 158 2.54 1.30 16.52
C THR A 158 2.68 2.79 16.24
N PHE A 159 2.25 3.28 15.07
CA PHE A 159 2.30 4.70 14.74
C PHE A 159 1.35 5.57 15.59
N LEU A 160 0.24 4.99 16.05
CA LEU A 160 -0.69 5.66 16.95
C LEU A 160 -0.09 5.83 18.35
N VAL A 161 0.54 4.77 18.88
CA VAL A 161 1.13 4.76 20.24
C VAL A 161 2.45 5.53 20.27
N PHE A 162 3.28 5.36 19.25
CA PHE A 162 4.61 5.93 19.18
C PHE A 162 4.80 6.69 17.86
N PRO A 163 4.17 7.87 17.70
CA PRO A 163 4.35 8.69 16.51
C PRO A 163 5.79 9.24 16.49
N VAL A 164 6.56 8.83 15.48
CA VAL A 164 7.96 9.22 15.30
C VAL A 164 8.08 10.28 14.24
N ALA A 165 8.88 11.31 14.53
CA ALA A 165 9.22 12.32 13.56
C ALA A 165 10.11 11.72 12.48
N PRO A 166 9.95 12.13 11.22
CA PRO A 166 10.88 11.71 10.19
C PRO A 166 12.29 12.27 10.47
N PRO A 167 13.35 11.59 10.01
CA PRO A 167 14.73 11.91 10.39
C PRO A 167 15.16 13.33 9.97
N TRP A 168 14.62 13.87 8.86
CA TRP A 168 14.90 15.25 8.44
C TRP A 168 14.31 16.31 9.37
N TYR A 169 13.28 15.98 10.17
CA TYR A 169 12.70 16.90 11.14
C TYR A 169 13.63 17.07 12.35
N GLY A 170 14.15 15.96 12.90
CA GLY A 170 15.03 15.98 14.07
C GLY A 170 16.44 16.51 13.81
N LEU A 171 16.99 16.29 12.62
CA LEU A 171 18.32 16.80 12.23
C LEU A 171 18.35 18.34 12.08
N ASN A 172 17.22 18.96 11.76
CA ASN A 172 17.12 20.42 11.70
C ASN A 172 16.86 21.02 13.09
N ALA A 173 16.08 20.35 13.95
CA ALA A 173 15.76 20.80 15.30
C ALA A 173 16.97 20.79 16.26
N THR A 174 18.03 20.03 15.96
CA THR A 174 19.28 19.95 16.73
C THR A 174 20.35 20.95 16.27
N ARG A 175 20.09 21.71 15.20
CA ARG A 175 20.99 22.75 14.65
C ARG A 175 20.59 24.18 15.03
N VAL A 176 19.81 24.37 16.11
CA VAL A 176 19.42 25.69 16.64
C VAL A 176 20.03 25.88 18.02
#